data_AF-A0AAP4EC14-F1
#
_entry.id   AF-A0AAP4EC14-F1
#
_cell.length_a   1.000
_cell.length_b   1.000
_cell.length_c   1.000
_cell.angle_alpha   90.00
_cell.angle_beta   90.00
_cell.angle_gamma   90.00
#
_symmetry.space_group_name_H-M   'P 1'
#
loop_
_entity.id
_entity.type
_entity.pdbx_description
1 polymer ?
#
loop_
_entity_poly.entity_id
_entity_poly.type
_entity_poly.pdbx_seq_one_letter_code
_entity_poly.pdbx_strand_id
1 'polypeptide(L)'
;MAKGLEALLGATTDLQEEIYIPRLKTHFTIKALDEDSIERARAQATTGKDGSVDGALFNRLLIVKSAADPDFNDKALKDHYEASDAADCVRKALLPGEQTRLIQSVLALSGFVEDAELVEDAKN
;
A
#
# COMPACT_ATOMS: atom_id res chain seq x y z
N MET A 1 -10.59 6.39 -32.83
CA MET A 1 -9.47 7.30 -32.49
C MET A 1 -8.25 6.42 -32.21
N ALA A 2 -7.14 6.90 -31.64
CA ALA A 2 -6.03 5.99 -31.28
C ALA A 2 -6.45 5.08 -30.12
N LYS A 3 -6.22 3.76 -30.22
CA LYS A 3 -6.62 2.74 -29.19
C LYS A 3 -6.19 3.14 -27.77
N GLY A 4 -4.99 3.70 -27.61
CA GLY A 4 -4.48 4.14 -26.31
C GLY A 4 -5.19 5.36 -25.72
N LEU A 5 -5.66 6.30 -26.56
CA LEU A 5 -6.39 7.48 -26.09
C LEU A 5 -7.74 7.07 -25.49
N GLU A 6 -8.48 6.22 -26.20
CA GLU A 6 -9.78 5.73 -25.73
C GLU A 6 -9.63 4.91 -24.43
N ALA A 7 -8.58 4.09 -24.33
CA ALA A 7 -8.27 3.34 -23.12
C ALA A 7 -7.98 4.26 -21.92
N LEU A 8 -7.14 5.28 -22.10
CA LEU A 8 -6.79 6.20 -21.01
C LEU A 8 -7.97 7.09 -20.58
N LEU A 9 -8.79 7.54 -21.54
CA LEU A 9 -9.98 8.35 -21.24
C LEU A 9 -11.05 7.57 -20.47
N GLY A 10 -11.08 6.23 -20.58
CA GLY A 10 -11.98 5.35 -19.85
C GLY A 10 -11.41 4.77 -18.56
N ALA A 11 -10.13 5.00 -18.26
CA ALA A 11 -9.46 4.41 -17.11
C ALA A 11 -9.75 5.17 -15.80
N THR A 12 -9.75 4.46 -14.67
CA THR A 12 -9.79 5.03 -13.32
C THR A 12 -8.51 4.72 -12.58
N THR A 13 -8.09 5.61 -11.70
CA THR A 13 -6.97 5.41 -10.77
C THR A 13 -7.44 5.00 -9.37
N ASP A 14 -8.75 4.99 -9.11
CA ASP A 14 -9.35 4.53 -7.85
C ASP A 14 -9.52 3.00 -7.89
N LEU A 15 -8.40 2.30 -7.83
CA LEU A 15 -8.34 0.83 -7.81
C LEU A 15 -8.30 0.33 -6.38
N GLN A 16 -9.02 -0.75 -6.08
CA GLN A 16 -9.05 -1.39 -4.78
C GLN A 16 -8.95 -2.91 -4.91
N GLU A 17 -8.37 -3.55 -3.90
CA GLU A 17 -8.22 -5.00 -3.83
C GLU A 17 -8.44 -5.50 -2.40
N GLU A 18 -9.03 -6.69 -2.26
CA GLU A 18 -9.16 -7.40 -1.00
C GLU A 18 -8.03 -8.42 -0.82
N ILE A 19 -7.23 -8.25 0.24
CA ILE A 19 -6.11 -9.15 0.57
C ILE A 19 -6.51 -10.02 1.77
N TYR A 20 -6.63 -11.32 1.53
CA TYR A 20 -6.88 -12.28 2.61
C TYR A 20 -5.70 -12.40 3.56
N ILE A 21 -5.96 -12.28 4.87
CA ILE A 21 -4.99 -12.44 5.97
C ILE A 21 -5.31 -13.74 6.73
N PRO A 22 -4.60 -14.86 6.47
CA PRO A 22 -4.98 -16.18 6.99
C PRO A 22 -5.03 -16.27 8.52
N ARG A 23 -4.11 -15.60 9.22
CA ARG A 23 -4.07 -15.59 10.69
C ARG A 23 -5.33 -14.98 11.30
N LEU A 24 -5.84 -13.94 10.66
CA LEU A 24 -7.02 -13.19 11.12
C LEU A 24 -8.33 -13.74 10.56
N LYS A 25 -8.26 -14.63 9.57
CA LYS A 25 -9.43 -15.19 8.86
C LYS A 25 -10.34 -14.10 8.31
N THR A 26 -9.75 -13.01 7.81
CA THR A 26 -10.45 -11.85 7.25
C THR A 26 -9.71 -11.29 6.05
N HIS A 27 -10.37 -10.43 5.28
CA HIS A 27 -9.77 -9.65 4.21
C HIS A 27 -9.48 -8.23 4.70
N PHE A 28 -8.40 -7.65 4.20
CA PHE A 28 -8.14 -6.22 4.27
C PHE A 28 -8.41 -5.61 2.91
N THR A 29 -9.04 -4.44 2.86
CA THR A 29 -9.19 -3.66 1.63
C THR A 29 -8.06 -2.65 1.52
N ILE A 30 -7.33 -2.69 0.42
CA ILE A 30 -6.28 -1.74 0.07
C ILE A 30 -6.65 -0.99 -1.21
N LYS A 31 -6.08 0.19 -1.41
CA LYS A 31 -6.27 1.01 -2.62
C LYS A 31 -4.95 1.41 -3.27
N ALA A 32 -4.97 1.67 -4.57
CA ALA A 32 -3.83 2.21 -5.29
C ALA A 32 -3.36 3.54 -4.65
N LEU A 33 -2.05 3.76 -4.65
CA LEU A 33 -1.45 5.02 -4.25
C LEU A 33 -1.04 5.82 -5.49
N ASP A 34 -1.38 7.10 -5.49
CA ASP A 34 -0.83 8.06 -6.43
C ASP A 34 0.61 8.47 -6.02
N GLU A 35 1.31 9.11 -6.96
CA GLU A 35 2.67 9.62 -6.77
C GLU A 35 2.75 10.52 -5.52
N ASP A 36 1.77 11.40 -5.33
CA ASP A 36 1.71 12.32 -4.20
C ASP A 36 1.64 11.57 -2.85
N SER A 37 0.90 10.47 -2.78
CA SER A 37 0.79 9.67 -1.55
C SER A 37 2.09 8.93 -1.24
N ILE A 38 2.78 8.44 -2.27
CA ILE A 38 4.10 7.79 -2.15
C ILE A 38 5.14 8.82 -1.69
N GLU A 39 5.20 9.99 -2.31
CA GLU A 39 6.15 11.04 -1.94
C GLU A 39 5.88 11.61 -0.54
N ARG A 40 4.61 11.74 -0.13
CA ARG A 40 4.26 12.05 1.26
C ARG A 40 4.74 10.99 2.24
N ALA A 41 4.65 9.70 1.89
CA ALA A 41 5.17 8.62 2.73
C ALA A 41 6.70 8.68 2.81
N ARG A 42 7.37 8.93 1.67
CA ARG A 42 8.82 9.05 1.59
C ARG A 42 9.32 10.20 2.46
N ALA A 43 8.73 11.38 2.33
CA ALA A 43 9.07 12.56 3.12
C ALA A 43 8.90 12.32 4.63
N GLN A 44 7.84 11.63 5.05
CA GLN A 44 7.61 11.24 6.45
C GLN A 44 8.63 10.20 6.95
N ALA A 45 9.14 9.35 6.07
CA ALA A 45 10.17 8.38 6.38
C ALA A 45 11.61 8.92 6.27
N THR A 46 11.81 10.14 5.79
CA THR A 46 13.12 10.79 5.72
C THR A 46 13.51 11.31 7.10
N THR A 47 14.36 10.57 7.81
CA THR A 47 14.73 10.87 9.20
C THR A 47 16.12 11.50 9.36
N GLY A 48 16.98 11.38 8.35
CA GLY A 48 18.34 11.90 8.39
C GLY A 48 18.49 13.30 7.80
N LYS A 49 19.44 14.09 8.33
CA LYS A 49 19.83 15.39 7.74
C LYS A 49 20.46 15.23 6.34
N ASP A 50 20.90 14.03 6.01
CA ASP A 50 21.44 13.61 4.73
C ASP A 50 20.36 13.20 3.72
N GLY A 51 19.08 13.22 4.10
CA GLY A 51 17.99 12.76 3.25
C GLY A 51 17.81 11.24 3.25
N SER A 52 18.41 10.51 4.20
CA SER A 52 18.21 9.07 4.33
C SER A 52 16.76 8.74 4.70
N VAL A 53 16.20 7.76 3.98
CA VAL A 53 14.84 7.24 4.16
C VAL A 53 14.89 5.97 5.01
N ASP A 54 14.14 5.94 6.11
CA ASP A 54 13.88 4.70 6.85
C ASP A 54 12.94 3.82 6.03
N GLY A 55 13.49 2.78 5.39
CA GLY A 55 12.72 1.86 4.56
C GLY A 55 11.63 1.10 5.31
N ALA A 56 11.83 0.79 6.59
CA ALA A 56 10.82 0.08 7.37
C ALA A 56 9.64 0.99 7.73
N LEU A 57 9.93 2.25 8.08
CA LEU A 57 8.90 3.27 8.29
C LEU A 57 8.16 3.57 6.98
N PHE A 58 8.88 3.76 5.88
CA PHE A 58 8.31 4.01 4.56
C PHE A 58 7.30 2.93 4.17
N ASN A 59 7.69 1.66 4.27
CA ASN A 59 6.82 0.53 3.97
C ASN A 59 5.54 0.51 4.81
N ARG A 60 5.63 0.82 6.11
CA ARG A 60 4.45 0.90 6.98
C ARG A 60 3.55 2.07 6.61
N LEU A 61 4.14 3.21 6.22
CA LEU A 61 3.38 4.37 5.76
C LEU A 61 2.65 4.10 4.44
N LEU A 62 3.23 3.29 3.53
CA LEU A 62 2.52 2.83 2.33
C LEU A 62 1.29 1.99 2.69
N ILE A 63 1.44 1.02 3.62
CA ILE A 63 0.31 0.24 4.13
C ILE A 63 -0.77 1.15 4.74
N VAL A 64 -0.39 2.08 5.62
CA VAL A 64 -1.33 3.00 6.28
C VAL A 64 -2.10 3.86 5.26
N LYS A 65 -1.42 4.40 4.24
CA LYS A 65 -2.07 5.25 3.24
C LYS A 65 -2.97 4.48 2.29
N SER A 66 -2.64 3.21 2.05
CA SER A 66 -3.39 2.35 1.14
C SER A 66 -4.57 1.63 1.82
N ALA A 67 -4.49 1.34 3.12
CA ALA A 67 -5.54 0.63 3.82
C ALA A 67 -6.86 1.44 3.83
N ALA A 68 -7.89 0.89 3.19
CA ALA A 68 -9.26 1.36 3.28
C ALA A 68 -10.02 0.64 4.41
N ASP A 69 -9.68 -0.62 4.67
CA ASP A 69 -10.16 -1.41 5.81
C ASP A 69 -9.12 -2.49 6.18
N PRO A 70 -8.65 -2.57 7.44
CA PRO A 70 -8.95 -1.69 8.56
C PRO A 70 -8.22 -0.33 8.46
N ASP A 71 -8.80 0.72 9.04
CA ASP A 71 -8.10 2.00 9.22
C ASP A 71 -7.12 1.90 10.40
N PHE A 72 -5.82 1.87 10.12
CA PHE A 72 -4.77 1.84 11.15
C PHE A 72 -4.68 3.13 11.99
N ASN A 73 -5.38 4.21 11.63
CA ASN A 73 -5.56 5.37 12.49
C ASN A 73 -6.72 5.23 13.48
N ASP A 74 -7.53 4.17 13.38
CA ASP A 74 -8.64 3.91 14.27
C ASP A 74 -8.21 3.90 15.74
N LYS A 75 -9.00 4.55 16.59
CA LYS A 75 -8.65 4.71 18.00
C LYS A 75 -8.65 3.37 18.73
N ALA A 76 -9.61 2.49 18.47
CA ALA A 76 -9.69 1.20 19.14
C ALA A 76 -8.51 0.31 18.76
N LEU A 77 -8.06 0.34 17.49
CA LEU A 77 -6.84 -0.36 17.08
C LEU A 77 -5.60 0.19 17.78
N LYS A 78 -5.41 1.50 17.78
CA LYS A 78 -4.24 2.11 18.44
C LYS A 78 -4.22 1.86 19.94
N ASP A 79 -5.37 1.97 20.62
CA ASP A 79 -5.49 1.68 22.04
C ASP A 79 -5.17 0.19 22.33
N HIS A 80 -5.73 -0.73 21.54
CA HIS A 80 -5.54 -2.17 21.73
C HIS A 80 -4.08 -2.60 21.57
N TYR A 81 -3.40 -2.06 20.57
CA TYR A 81 -1.99 -2.35 20.30
C TYR A 81 -1.02 -1.39 20.99
N GLU A 82 -1.52 -0.48 21.84
CA GLU A 82 -0.72 0.56 22.52
C GLU A 82 0.17 1.36 21.54
N ALA A 83 -0.33 1.61 20.33
CA ALA A 83 0.42 2.22 19.24
C ALA A 83 0.48 3.74 19.38
N SER A 84 1.66 4.34 19.17
CA SER A 84 1.82 5.80 19.20
C SER A 84 1.15 6.49 18.01
N ASP A 85 1.13 5.82 16.87
CA ASP A 85 0.59 6.29 15.60
C ASP A 85 0.21 5.09 14.72
N ALA A 86 -0.32 5.36 13.51
CA ALA A 86 -0.76 4.29 12.61
C ALA A 86 0.39 3.42 12.07
N ALA A 87 1.58 3.98 11.85
CA ALA A 87 2.72 3.19 11.38
C ALA A 87 3.22 2.25 12.49
N ASP A 88 3.22 2.70 13.74
CA ASP A 88 3.47 1.86 14.90
C ASP A 88 2.36 0.81 15.10
N CYS A 89 1.10 1.16 14.78
CA CYS A 89 -0.01 0.20 14.80
C CYS A 89 0.21 -0.93 13.79
N VAL A 90 0.59 -0.62 12.55
CA VAL A 90 0.97 -1.63 11.55
C VAL A 90 2.11 -2.50 12.07
N ARG A 91 3.15 -1.88 12.64
CA ARG A 91 4.33 -2.60 13.19
C ARG A 91 3.95 -3.60 14.29
N LYS A 92 3.00 -3.24 15.16
CA LYS A 92 2.60 -4.06 16.32
C LYS A 92 1.49 -5.06 15.99
N ALA A 93 0.57 -4.73 15.08
CA ALA A 93 -0.58 -5.55 14.74
C ALA A 93 -0.27 -6.66 13.73
N LEU A 94 0.67 -6.41 12.80
CA LEU A 94 0.96 -7.29 11.68
C LEU A 94 2.31 -7.98 11.79
N LEU A 95 2.34 -9.27 11.43
CA LEU A 95 3.56 -10.03 11.31
C LEU A 95 4.40 -9.55 10.10
N PRO A 96 5.73 -9.73 10.09
CA PRO A 96 6.58 -9.27 8.98
C PRO A 96 6.14 -9.79 7.61
N GLY A 97 5.75 -11.08 7.52
CA GLY A 97 5.26 -11.66 6.26
C GLY A 97 3.91 -11.09 5.80
N GLU A 98 3.06 -10.67 6.73
CA GLU A 98 1.79 -10.00 6.41
C GLU A 98 2.05 -8.58 5.88
N GLN A 99 3.01 -7.86 6.48
CA GLN A 99 3.47 -6.56 5.98
C GLN A 99 4.04 -6.70 4.57
N THR A 100 4.94 -7.66 4.32
CA THR A 100 5.51 -7.90 2.99
C THR A 100 4.42 -8.16 1.94
N ARG A 101 3.46 -9.04 2.25
CA ARG A 101 2.34 -9.34 1.35
C ARG A 101 1.55 -8.09 1.00
N LEU A 102 1.18 -7.28 2.01
CA LEU A 102 0.44 -6.04 1.78
C LEU A 102 1.25 -5.07 0.93
N ILE A 103 2.55 -4.87 1.22
CA ILE A 103 3.39 -3.95 0.44
C ILE A 103 3.46 -4.37 -1.02
N GLN A 104 3.64 -5.66 -1.30
CA GLN A 104 3.66 -6.19 -2.67
C GLN A 104 2.35 -5.89 -3.39
N SER A 105 1.21 -6.18 -2.76
CA SER A 105 -0.11 -5.88 -3.34
C SER A 105 -0.34 -4.38 -3.53
N VAL A 106 0.06 -3.53 -2.57
CA VAL A 106 -0.06 -2.07 -2.68
C VAL A 106 0.75 -1.54 -3.86
N LEU A 107 1.99 -2.00 -4.02
CA LEU A 107 2.87 -1.57 -5.12
C LEU A 107 2.33 -2.04 -6.47
N ALA A 108 1.92 -3.31 -6.59
CA ALA A 108 1.32 -3.83 -7.81
C ALA A 108 0.05 -3.07 -8.21
N LEU A 109 -0.86 -2.83 -7.25
CA LEU A 109 -2.09 -2.07 -7.46
C LEU A 109 -1.82 -0.60 -7.84
N SER A 110 -0.67 -0.07 -7.43
CA SER A 110 -0.19 1.28 -7.80
C SER A 110 0.60 1.32 -9.11
N GLY A 111 0.62 0.22 -9.87
CA GLY A 111 1.27 0.14 -11.19
C GLY A 111 2.74 -0.27 -11.18
N PHE A 112 3.30 -0.64 -10.02
CA PHE A 112 4.64 -1.23 -9.92
C PHE A 112 4.56 -2.75 -10.10
N VAL A 113 4.27 -3.18 -11.32
CA VAL A 113 4.21 -4.61 -11.69
C VAL A 113 5.57 -5.09 -12.19
N GLU A 114 5.89 -6.37 -11.95
CA GLU A 114 7.11 -6.98 -12.47
C GLU A 114 6.96 -7.28 -13.98
N ASP A 115 8.05 -7.17 -14.74
CA ASP A 115 8.06 -7.38 -16.20
C ASP A 115 7.46 -8.73 -16.64
N ALA A 116 7.52 -9.76 -15.79
CA ALA A 116 6.95 -11.07 -16.06
C ALA A 116 5.40 -11.06 -16.14
N GLU A 117 4.73 -10.16 -15.42
CA GLU A 117 3.27 -10.05 -15.41
C GLU A 117 2.74 -9.31 -16.64
N LEU A 118 3.56 -8.48 -17.29
CA LEU A 118 3.20 -7.72 -18.50
C LEU A 118 3.12 -8.58 -19.78
N VAL A 119 3.67 -9.80 -19.78
CA VAL A 119 3.81 -10.65 -20.98
C VAL A 119 2.55 -11.49 -21.26
N GLU A 120 1.70 -11.76 -20.27
CA GLU A 120 0.49 -12.58 -20.47
C GLU A 120 -0.63 -11.80 -21.19
N ASP A 121 -0.79 -10.50 -20.93
CA ASP A 121 -1.85 -9.68 -21.55
C ASP A 121 -1.53 -9.22 -22.99
N ALA A 122 -0.28 -9.34 -23.44
CA ALA A 122 0.13 -8.95 -24.79
C ALA A 122 -0.20 -10.00 -25.87
N LYS A 123 -0.81 -11.14 -25.50
CA LYS A 123 -1.08 -12.28 -26.39
C LYS A 123 -2.53 -12.42 -26.87
N ASN A 124 -3.43 -11.51 -26.49
CA ASN A 124 -4.85 -11.55 -26.88
C ASN A 124 -5.27 -10.38 -27.79
#